data_AF-A0A7K3ZQP2-F1
#
_entry.id   AF-A0A7K3ZQP2-F1
#
_cell.length_a   1.000
_cell.length_b   1.000
_cell.length_c   1.000
_cell.angle_alpha   90.00
_cell.angle_beta   90.00
_cell.angle_gamma   90.00
#
_symmetry.space_group_name_H-M   'P 1'
#
loop_
_entity.id
_entity.type
_entity.pdbx_description
1 polymer ?
#
loop_
_entity_poly.entity_id
_entity_poly.type
_entity_poly.pdbx_seq_one_letter_code
_entity_poly.pdbx_strand_id
1 'polypeptide(L)'
;MRGRQIALAATLILGIILLCYSLYIGAMIGENWFGANAHDQWHMNNYFVIEGQYAYAIFGLATMIIGGLATGIAMTAFLEYKRTRKIMIILSAAFIVAIAMTGLGFNTLDFMLGGFYWTNQTYPPPVQVALIGSVDVWNFYFFFCVVPLWTSGFLIGSASAYFNFIYKPLHAAEEYITKRNLGAMLHPTGGQKVYLAESKVVWRTSGLVQRKFDNIN
;
A
#
# COMPACT_ATOMS: atom_id res chain seq x y z
N MET A 1 -2.70 21.41 -11.37
CA MET A 1 -1.56 20.81 -10.63
C MET A 1 -1.77 20.77 -9.10
N ARG A 2 -2.18 21.86 -8.43
CA ARG A 2 -2.40 21.90 -6.96
C ARG A 2 -3.32 20.79 -6.40
N GLY A 3 -4.41 20.45 -7.09
CA GLY A 3 -5.37 19.43 -6.61
C GLY A 3 -4.78 18.02 -6.46
N ARG A 4 -3.83 17.62 -7.32
CA ARG A 4 -3.19 16.29 -7.22
C ARG A 4 -2.26 16.18 -6.02
N GLN A 5 -1.52 17.24 -5.71
CA GLN A 5 -0.66 17.30 -4.52
C GLN A 5 -1.49 17.27 -3.24
N ILE A 6 -2.61 18.00 -3.20
CA ILE A 6 -3.55 18.00 -2.07
C ILE A 6 -4.13 16.59 -1.86
N ALA A 7 -4.56 15.92 -2.93
CA ALA A 7 -5.08 14.56 -2.84
C ALA A 7 -4.03 13.55 -2.31
N LEU A 8 -2.76 13.65 -2.78
CA LEU A 8 -1.68 12.80 -2.28
C LEU A 8 -1.38 13.05 -0.80
N ALA A 9 -1.29 14.32 -0.40
CA ALA A 9 -1.07 14.69 0.99
C ALA A 9 -2.22 14.21 1.88
N ALA A 10 -3.47 14.40 1.46
CA ALA A 10 -4.64 13.92 2.19
C ALA A 10 -4.64 12.39 2.33
N THR A 11 -4.31 11.66 1.27
CA THR A 11 -4.20 10.19 1.29
C THR A 11 -3.14 9.71 2.28
N LEU A 12 -1.98 10.37 2.28
CA LEU A 12 -0.89 10.03 3.19
C LEU A 12 -1.21 10.38 4.65
N ILE A 13 -1.82 11.54 4.90
CA ILE A 13 -2.29 11.95 6.23
C ILE A 13 -3.33 10.95 6.75
N LEU A 14 -4.32 10.59 5.92
CA LEU A 14 -5.33 9.60 6.29
C LEU A 14 -4.69 8.24 6.60
N GLY A 15 -3.73 7.81 5.79
CA GLY A 15 -2.94 6.60 6.04
C GLY A 15 -2.22 6.64 7.39
N ILE A 16 -1.54 7.74 7.71
CA ILE A 16 -0.85 7.91 9.00
C ILE A 16 -1.84 7.91 10.17
N ILE A 17 -2.97 8.61 10.05
CA ILE A 17 -4.00 8.65 11.10
C ILE A 17 -4.53 7.23 11.38
N LEU A 18 -4.85 6.48 10.32
CA LEU A 18 -5.30 5.09 10.44
C LEU A 18 -4.21 4.18 11.03
N LEU A 19 -2.95 4.40 10.66
CA LEU A 19 -1.81 3.66 11.22
C LEU A 19 -1.68 3.92 12.73
N CYS A 20 -1.67 5.17 13.15
CA CYS A 20 -1.59 5.53 14.57
C CYS A 20 -2.77 4.95 15.36
N TYR A 21 -3.98 5.04 14.80
CA TYR A 21 -5.18 4.49 15.44
C TYR A 21 -5.11 2.96 15.57
N SER A 22 -4.78 2.26 14.49
CA SER A 22 -4.69 0.79 14.49
C SER A 22 -3.55 0.27 15.36
N LEU A 23 -2.41 0.96 15.42
CA LEU A 23 -1.32 0.63 16.34
C LEU A 23 -1.71 0.87 17.80
N TYR A 24 -2.47 1.94 18.09
CA TYR A 24 -3.01 2.16 19.42
C TYR A 24 -3.94 1.03 19.86
N ILE A 25 -4.90 0.64 19.00
CA ILE A 25 -5.79 -0.51 19.27
C ILE A 25 -4.98 -1.81 19.38
N GLY A 26 -4.02 -2.03 18.48
CA GLY A 26 -3.15 -3.21 18.49
C GLY A 26 -2.29 -3.30 19.74
N ALA A 27 -1.76 -2.17 20.24
CA ALA A 27 -1.02 -2.11 21.49
C ALA A 27 -1.94 -2.37 22.69
N MET A 28 -3.13 -1.78 22.72
CA MET A 28 -4.14 -2.03 23.75
C MET A 28 -4.53 -3.52 23.80
N ILE A 29 -4.70 -4.16 22.63
CA ILE A 29 -4.95 -5.59 22.51
C ILE A 29 -3.76 -6.40 23.04
N GLY A 30 -2.54 -6.03 22.66
CA GLY A 30 -1.33 -6.66 23.17
C GLY A 30 -1.19 -6.54 24.69
N GLU A 31 -1.41 -5.36 25.25
CA GLU A 31 -1.31 -5.16 26.70
C GLU A 31 -2.41 -5.92 27.45
N ASN A 32 -3.66 -5.79 27.03
CA ASN A 32 -4.80 -6.37 27.74
C ASN A 32 -4.91 -7.88 27.58
N TRP A 33 -4.52 -8.44 26.43
CA TRP A 33 -4.78 -9.84 26.08
C TRP A 33 -3.50 -10.67 26.04
N PHE A 34 -2.38 -10.09 25.62
CA PHE A 34 -1.08 -10.76 25.69
C PHE A 34 -0.46 -10.66 27.09
N GLY A 35 -0.64 -9.56 27.82
CA GLY A 35 -0.38 -9.40 29.26
C GLY A 35 0.74 -10.28 29.83
N ALA A 36 0.37 -11.24 30.68
CA ALA A 36 1.30 -12.16 31.35
C ALA A 36 1.94 -13.22 30.42
N ASN A 37 1.36 -13.46 29.24
CA ASN A 37 1.79 -14.45 28.25
C ASN A 37 2.71 -13.84 27.18
N ALA A 38 3.10 -12.57 27.33
CA ALA A 38 4.00 -11.87 26.41
C ALA A 38 5.33 -12.60 26.19
N HIS A 39 5.80 -13.32 27.21
CA HIS A 39 7.05 -14.08 27.20
C HIS A 39 6.86 -15.56 26.87
N ASP A 40 5.63 -16.02 26.64
CA ASP A 40 5.38 -17.41 26.25
C ASP A 40 6.02 -17.70 24.90
N GLN A 41 6.51 -18.92 24.74
CA GLN A 41 7.12 -19.37 23.49
C GLN A 41 6.05 -19.52 22.41
N TRP A 42 6.18 -18.71 21.36
CA TRP A 42 5.39 -18.83 20.14
C TRP A 42 6.14 -19.67 19.11
N HIS A 43 5.49 -20.74 18.67
CA HIS A 43 6.03 -21.67 17.69
C HIS A 43 5.45 -21.35 16.31
N MET A 44 6.22 -20.70 15.44
CA MET A 44 5.82 -20.59 14.03
C MET A 44 6.02 -21.92 13.29
N ASN A 45 7.04 -22.69 13.70
CA ASN A 45 7.24 -24.10 13.37
C ASN A 45 8.11 -24.75 14.46
N ASN A 46 8.38 -26.05 14.33
CA ASN A 46 9.17 -26.81 15.32
C ASN A 46 10.61 -26.30 15.54
N TYR A 47 11.14 -25.50 14.61
CA TYR A 47 12.53 -25.00 14.62
C TYR A 47 12.61 -23.48 14.84
N PHE A 48 11.48 -22.77 14.75
CA PHE A 48 11.42 -21.31 14.87
C PHE A 48 10.50 -20.94 16.02
N VAL A 49 11.14 -20.70 17.16
CA VAL A 49 10.52 -20.34 18.43
C VAL A 49 10.96 -18.93 18.80
N ILE A 50 10.00 -18.08 19.11
CA ILE A 50 10.22 -16.69 19.50
C ILE A 50 9.22 -16.32 20.60
N GLU A 51 9.53 -15.34 21.44
CA GLU A 51 8.55 -14.88 22.42
C GLU A 51 7.31 -14.29 21.73
N GLY A 52 6.14 -14.52 22.33
CA GLY A 52 4.85 -14.09 21.82
C GLY A 52 4.77 -12.60 21.49
N GLN A 53 5.37 -11.74 22.33
CA GLN A 53 5.42 -10.29 22.08
C GLN A 53 6.10 -9.93 20.75
N TYR A 54 7.19 -10.62 20.41
CA TYR A 54 7.91 -10.36 19.17
C TYR A 54 7.18 -10.96 17.97
N ALA A 55 6.57 -12.13 18.14
CA ALA A 55 5.74 -12.68 17.08
C ALA A 55 4.51 -11.80 16.79
N TYR A 56 3.88 -11.23 17.82
CA TYR A 56 2.77 -10.31 17.67
C TYR A 56 3.20 -9.02 16.97
N ALA A 57 4.25 -8.37 17.46
CA ALA A 57 4.71 -7.09 16.93
C ALA A 57 5.31 -7.20 15.51
N ILE A 58 6.17 -8.19 15.27
CA ILE A 58 6.91 -8.32 14.02
C ILE A 58 6.08 -9.11 13.00
N PHE A 59 5.72 -10.35 13.33
CA PHE A 59 5.07 -11.25 12.39
C PHE A 59 3.57 -11.04 12.27
N GLY A 60 2.96 -10.34 13.23
CA GLY A 60 1.58 -9.89 13.16
C GLY A 60 1.44 -8.46 12.64
N LEU A 61 1.76 -7.47 13.48
CA LEU A 61 1.48 -6.06 13.18
C LEU A 61 2.34 -5.53 12.03
N ALA A 62 3.67 -5.68 12.10
CA ALA A 62 4.57 -5.10 11.10
C ALA A 62 4.41 -5.72 9.71
N THR A 63 4.32 -7.05 9.62
CA THR A 63 4.04 -7.75 8.34
C THR A 63 2.70 -7.35 7.74
N MET A 64 1.66 -7.12 8.56
CA MET A 64 0.37 -6.66 8.04
C MET A 64 0.46 -5.27 7.41
N ILE A 65 1.18 -4.33 8.05
CA ILE A 65 1.47 -3.01 7.49
C ILE A 65 2.27 -3.13 6.19
N ILE A 66 3.33 -3.95 6.19
CA ILE A 66 4.20 -4.17 5.02
C ILE A 66 3.40 -4.78 3.88
N GLY A 67 2.51 -5.74 4.15
CA GLY A 67 1.64 -6.36 3.16
C GLY A 67 0.67 -5.35 2.53
N GLY A 68 0.08 -4.48 3.35
CA GLY A 68 -0.71 -3.35 2.87
C GLY A 68 0.11 -2.41 1.98
N LEU A 69 1.28 -1.99 2.45
CA LEU A 69 2.19 -1.09 1.71
C LEU A 69 2.61 -1.68 0.37
N ALA A 70 3.00 -2.95 0.35
CA ALA A 70 3.36 -3.67 -0.87
C ALA A 70 2.17 -3.79 -1.82
N THR A 71 0.96 -4.02 -1.31
CA THR A 71 -0.27 -4.01 -2.11
C THR A 71 -0.51 -2.65 -2.75
N GLY A 72 -0.36 -1.57 -1.97
CA GLY A 72 -0.53 -0.21 -2.47
C GLY A 72 0.46 0.14 -3.59
N ILE A 73 1.72 -0.29 -3.44
CA ILE A 73 2.76 -0.13 -4.47
C ILE A 73 2.41 -0.93 -5.73
N ALA A 74 2.05 -2.22 -5.58
CA ALA A 74 1.72 -3.09 -6.69
C ALA A 74 0.51 -2.58 -7.48
N MET A 75 -0.54 -2.12 -6.78
CA MET A 75 -1.75 -1.60 -7.40
C MET A 75 -1.50 -0.31 -8.18
N THR A 76 -0.74 0.63 -7.63
CA THR A 76 -0.40 1.86 -8.35
C THR A 76 0.48 1.58 -9.57
N ALA A 77 1.44 0.67 -9.45
CA ALA A 77 2.29 0.24 -10.56
C ALA A 77 1.48 -0.49 -11.66
N PHE A 78 0.42 -1.23 -11.29
CA PHE A 78 -0.44 -1.93 -12.23
C PHE A 78 -1.26 -0.97 -13.11
N LEU A 79 -1.73 0.12 -12.50
CA LEU A 79 -2.54 1.14 -13.16
C LEU A 79 -1.72 2.07 -14.07
N GLU A 80 -0.39 1.94 -14.08
CA GLU A 80 0.47 2.77 -14.90
C GLU A 80 0.48 2.34 -16.38
N TYR A 81 0.20 3.28 -17.27
CA TYR A 81 0.00 3.02 -18.70
C TYR A 81 1.26 2.53 -19.43
N LYS A 82 2.46 2.92 -18.95
CA LYS A 82 3.73 2.51 -19.56
C LYS A 82 4.39 1.38 -18.76
N ARG A 83 4.17 0.14 -19.17
CA ARG A 83 4.85 -1.04 -18.60
C ARG A 83 6.31 -1.11 -19.06
N THR A 84 7.21 -0.47 -18.31
CA THR A 84 8.65 -0.68 -18.48
C THR A 84 9.09 -1.99 -17.80
N ARG A 85 10.20 -2.57 -18.23
CA ARG A 85 10.78 -3.77 -17.58
C ARG A 85 11.07 -3.53 -16.10
N LYS A 86 11.46 -2.31 -15.73
CA LYS A 86 11.68 -1.89 -14.33
C LYS A 86 10.37 -1.91 -13.52
N ILE A 87 9.30 -1.35 -14.06
CA ILE A 87 7.96 -1.36 -13.42
C ILE A 87 7.44 -2.80 -13.26
N MET A 88 7.63 -3.66 -14.26
CA MET A 88 7.22 -5.07 -14.19
C MET A 88 7.95 -5.85 -13.08
N ILE A 89 9.24 -5.59 -12.86
CA ILE A 89 10.01 -6.21 -11.77
C ILE A 89 9.50 -5.72 -10.42
N ILE A 90 9.31 -4.41 -10.26
CA ILE A 90 8.80 -3.81 -9.02
C ILE A 90 7.40 -4.35 -8.69
N LEU A 91 6.53 -4.43 -9.69
CA LEU A 91 5.18 -4.95 -9.52
C LEU A 91 5.17 -6.42 -9.08
N SER A 92 5.97 -7.26 -9.75
CA SER A 92 6.06 -8.69 -9.40
C SER A 92 6.60 -8.90 -7.99
N ALA A 93 7.66 -8.17 -7.62
CA ALA A 93 8.24 -8.25 -6.28
C ALA A 93 7.26 -7.73 -5.21
N ALA A 94 6.63 -6.58 -5.44
CA ALA A 94 5.65 -6.01 -4.53
C ALA A 94 4.43 -6.90 -4.37
N PHE A 95 3.97 -7.56 -5.43
CA PHE A 95 2.84 -8.48 -5.38
C PHE A 95 3.16 -9.74 -4.55
N ILE A 96 4.34 -10.32 -4.72
CA ILE A 96 4.78 -11.48 -3.91
C ILE A 96 4.88 -11.09 -2.43
N VAL A 97 5.50 -9.93 -2.14
CA VAL A 97 5.61 -9.41 -0.78
C VAL A 97 4.23 -9.12 -0.18
N ALA A 98 3.31 -8.57 -0.96
CA ALA A 98 1.94 -8.30 -0.52
C ALA A 98 1.25 -9.57 -0.04
N ILE A 99 1.22 -10.62 -0.87
CA ILE A 99 0.59 -11.90 -0.51
C ILE A 99 1.26 -12.52 0.72
N ALA A 100 2.59 -12.64 0.69
CA ALA A 100 3.33 -13.31 1.76
C ALA A 100 3.17 -12.59 3.10
N MET A 101 3.32 -11.27 3.11
CA MET A 101 3.29 -10.48 4.36
C MET A 101 1.87 -10.26 4.87
N THR A 102 0.88 -10.04 4.00
CA THR A 102 -0.53 -9.97 4.41
C THR A 102 -1.00 -11.32 4.96
N GLY A 103 -0.68 -12.42 4.29
CA GLY A 103 -1.04 -13.76 4.77
C GLY A 103 -0.36 -14.10 6.10
N LEU A 104 0.93 -13.80 6.23
CA LEU A 104 1.69 -14.02 7.46
C LEU A 104 1.17 -13.17 8.62
N GLY A 105 0.92 -11.88 8.38
CA GLY A 105 0.36 -10.94 9.35
C GLY A 105 -1.02 -11.37 9.84
N PHE A 106 -1.92 -11.64 8.89
CA PHE A 106 -3.27 -12.09 9.22
C PHE A 106 -3.26 -13.39 10.02
N ASN A 107 -2.57 -14.43 9.53
CA ASN A 107 -2.51 -15.71 10.23
C ASN A 107 -1.89 -15.56 11.61
N THR A 108 -0.76 -14.85 11.75
CA THR A 108 -0.10 -14.71 13.05
C THR A 108 -1.02 -14.02 14.05
N LEU A 109 -1.65 -12.91 13.66
CA LEU A 109 -2.54 -12.19 14.55
C LEU A 109 -3.82 -13.00 14.86
N ASP A 110 -4.42 -13.70 13.89
CA ASP A 110 -5.62 -14.52 14.07
C ASP A 110 -5.35 -15.75 14.96
N PHE A 111 -4.23 -16.45 14.75
CA PHE A 111 -3.82 -17.57 15.59
C PHE A 111 -3.52 -17.13 17.02
N MET A 112 -2.85 -15.99 17.20
CA MET A 112 -2.59 -15.46 18.54
C MET A 112 -3.88 -15.12 19.26
N LEU A 113 -4.78 -14.44 18.55
CA LEU A 113 -6.10 -14.11 19.05
C LEU A 113 -6.90 -15.37 19.44
N GLY A 114 -6.94 -16.39 18.59
CA GLY A 114 -7.50 -17.71 18.87
C GLY A 114 -6.84 -18.41 20.04
N GLY A 115 -5.53 -18.26 20.23
CA GLY A 115 -4.80 -18.76 21.40
C GLY A 115 -5.24 -18.14 22.72
N PHE A 116 -5.73 -16.91 22.74
CA PHE A 116 -6.21 -16.27 23.96
C PHE A 116 -7.62 -16.68 24.36
N TYR A 117 -8.50 -16.83 23.38
CA TYR A 117 -9.94 -16.99 23.64
C TYR A 117 -10.49 -18.39 23.31
N TRP A 118 -9.73 -19.23 22.61
CA TRP A 118 -10.14 -20.61 22.28
C TRP A 118 -9.49 -21.67 23.17
N THR A 119 -8.73 -21.29 24.20
CA THR A 119 -8.10 -22.26 25.12
C THR A 119 -9.11 -23.16 25.84
N ASN A 120 -10.35 -22.69 26.04
CA ASN A 120 -11.43 -23.45 26.69
C ASN A 120 -12.76 -23.51 25.91
N GLN A 121 -12.78 -23.18 24.61
CA GLN A 121 -14.00 -23.10 23.76
C GLN A 121 -15.11 -22.16 24.28
N THR A 122 -14.81 -21.26 25.21
CA THR A 122 -15.74 -20.24 25.68
C THR A 122 -15.76 -19.05 24.73
N TYR A 123 -16.95 -18.57 24.38
CA TYR A 123 -17.10 -17.35 23.57
C TYR A 123 -16.55 -16.16 24.35
N PRO A 124 -15.65 -15.35 23.77
CA PRO A 124 -15.07 -14.22 24.47
C PRO A 124 -16.14 -13.15 24.77
N PRO A 125 -16.08 -12.47 25.93
CA PRO A 125 -17.05 -11.44 26.26
C PRO A 125 -16.92 -10.27 25.28
N PRO A 126 -18.04 -9.68 24.83
CA PRO A 126 -18.01 -8.62 23.83
C PRO A 126 -17.36 -7.33 24.36
N VAL A 127 -16.71 -6.59 23.47
CA VAL A 127 -16.03 -5.33 23.77
C VAL A 127 -17.02 -4.17 23.62
N GLN A 128 -17.02 -3.24 24.58
CA GLN A 128 -17.81 -2.02 24.49
C GLN A 128 -17.06 -0.94 23.71
N VAL A 129 -17.63 -0.52 22.58
CA VAL A 129 -17.09 0.57 21.75
C VAL A 129 -18.00 1.79 21.89
N ALA A 130 -17.43 2.93 22.31
CA ALA A 130 -18.20 4.11 22.69
C ALA A 130 -19.21 4.64 21.65
N LEU A 131 -18.99 4.36 20.36
CA LEU A 131 -19.84 4.83 19.25
C LEU A 131 -20.77 3.76 18.67
N ILE A 132 -20.48 2.47 18.87
CA ILE A 132 -21.18 1.34 18.20
C ILE A 132 -21.88 0.43 19.22
N GLY A 133 -21.53 0.53 20.50
CA GLY A 133 -22.02 -0.33 21.56
C GLY A 133 -21.23 -1.63 21.65
N SER A 134 -21.92 -2.72 21.97
CA SER A 134 -21.30 -4.03 22.19
C SER A 134 -20.93 -4.68 20.86
N VAL A 135 -19.65 -4.97 20.67
CA VAL A 135 -19.10 -5.62 19.47
C VAL A 135 -18.42 -6.92 19.88
N ASP A 136 -18.67 -7.98 19.13
CA ASP A 136 -17.93 -9.24 19.27
C ASP A 136 -16.41 -9.01 19.15
N VAL A 137 -15.60 -9.80 19.87
CA VAL A 137 -14.14 -9.61 19.94
C VAL A 137 -13.49 -9.78 18.56
N TRP A 138 -13.95 -10.74 17.74
CA TRP A 138 -13.38 -10.98 16.41
C TRP A 138 -13.71 -9.83 15.48
N ASN A 139 -14.96 -9.35 15.54
CA ASN A 139 -15.36 -8.17 14.79
C ASN A 139 -14.61 -6.91 15.25
N PHE A 140 -14.44 -6.71 16.56
CA PHE A 140 -13.68 -5.59 17.10
C PHE A 140 -12.24 -5.62 16.59
N TYR A 141 -11.57 -6.76 16.75
CA TYR A 141 -10.20 -6.94 16.30
C TYR A 141 -10.06 -6.80 14.76
N PHE A 142 -10.95 -7.39 13.98
CA PHE A 142 -10.86 -7.36 12.52
C PHE A 142 -11.13 -5.96 11.95
N PHE A 143 -12.20 -5.29 12.39
CA PHE A 143 -12.61 -4.00 11.84
C PHE A 143 -11.87 -2.79 12.43
N PHE A 144 -11.32 -2.90 13.64
CA PHE A 144 -10.64 -1.78 14.30
C PHE A 144 -9.12 -1.93 14.39
N CYS A 145 -8.59 -3.15 14.23
CA CYS A 145 -7.15 -3.41 14.17
C CYS A 145 -6.73 -3.85 12.75
N VAL A 146 -7.10 -5.06 12.32
CA VAL A 146 -6.55 -5.69 11.10
C VAL A 146 -6.80 -4.88 9.84
N VAL A 147 -8.07 -4.56 9.56
CA VAL A 147 -8.45 -3.85 8.33
C VAL A 147 -7.85 -2.44 8.30
N PRO A 148 -7.97 -1.61 9.35
CA PRO A 148 -7.32 -0.30 9.37
C PRO A 148 -5.79 -0.37 9.26
N LEU A 149 -5.16 -1.36 9.90
CA LEU A 149 -3.71 -1.55 9.85
C LEU A 149 -3.22 -1.85 8.43
N TRP A 150 -3.85 -2.79 7.74
CA TRP A 150 -3.55 -3.09 6.34
C TRP A 150 -3.88 -1.92 5.41
N THR A 151 -5.05 -1.30 5.62
CA THR A 151 -5.51 -0.15 4.80
C THR A 151 -4.55 1.04 4.94
N SER A 152 -4.02 1.29 6.14
CA SER A 152 -3.04 2.34 6.38
C SER A 152 -1.78 2.15 5.54
N GLY A 153 -1.22 0.93 5.56
CA GLY A 153 -0.10 0.53 4.71
C GLY A 153 -0.44 0.73 3.24
N PHE A 154 -1.61 0.24 2.80
CA PHE A 154 -2.09 0.40 1.42
C PHE A 154 -2.11 1.86 0.96
N LEU A 155 -2.72 2.76 1.74
CA LEU A 155 -2.78 4.18 1.40
C LEU A 155 -1.39 4.83 1.31
N ILE A 156 -0.51 4.52 2.27
CA ILE A 156 0.87 5.02 2.27
C ILE A 156 1.64 4.50 1.04
N GLY A 157 1.51 3.20 0.74
CA GLY A 157 2.14 2.56 -0.40
C GLY A 157 1.63 3.13 -1.72
N SER A 158 0.32 3.29 -1.88
CA SER A 158 -0.29 3.84 -3.09
C SER A 158 0.10 5.30 -3.31
N ALA A 159 0.07 6.14 -2.28
CA ALA A 159 0.46 7.54 -2.37
C ALA A 159 1.96 7.68 -2.72
N SER A 160 2.82 6.88 -2.07
CA SER A 160 4.27 6.89 -2.31
C SER A 160 4.62 6.42 -3.72
N ALA A 161 3.98 5.35 -4.19
CA ALA A 161 4.17 4.85 -5.55
C ALA A 161 3.67 5.86 -6.59
N TYR A 162 2.50 6.47 -6.37
CA TYR A 162 1.95 7.44 -7.31
C TYR A 162 2.85 8.67 -7.41
N PHE A 163 3.37 9.15 -6.28
CA PHE A 163 4.29 10.28 -6.26
C PHE A 163 5.57 9.98 -7.07
N ASN A 164 6.17 8.81 -6.85
CA ASN A 164 7.46 8.45 -7.43
C ASN A 164 7.39 8.03 -8.90
N PHE A 165 6.39 7.23 -9.27
CA PHE A 165 6.31 6.67 -10.62
C PHE A 165 5.49 7.51 -11.58
N ILE A 166 4.46 8.21 -11.09
CA ILE A 166 3.55 8.98 -11.95
C ILE A 166 3.82 10.48 -11.84
N TYR A 167 3.71 11.06 -10.64
CA TYR A 167 3.75 12.51 -10.46
C TYR A 167 5.11 13.13 -10.81
N LYS A 168 6.19 12.62 -10.21
CA LYS A 168 7.54 13.18 -10.38
C LYS A 168 8.03 13.10 -11.85
N PRO A 169 7.84 11.99 -12.59
CA PRO A 169 8.24 11.93 -14.00
C PRO A 169 7.40 12.83 -14.91
N LEU A 170 6.08 12.94 -14.66
CA LEU A 170 5.22 13.87 -15.39
C LEU A 170 5.69 15.32 -15.22
N HIS A 171 5.94 15.75 -13.99
CA HIS A 171 6.39 17.11 -13.70
C HIS A 171 7.76 17.41 -14.33
N ALA A 172 8.68 16.44 -14.29
CA ALA A 172 9.99 16.58 -14.94
C ALA A 172 9.86 16.73 -16.47
N ALA A 173 8.94 15.99 -17.09
CA ALA A 173 8.67 16.10 -18.52
C ALA A 173 8.03 17.45 -18.89
N GLU A 174 7.05 17.92 -18.10
CA GLU A 174 6.41 19.23 -18.27
C GLU A 174 7.43 20.37 -18.17
N GLU A 175 8.31 20.33 -17.18
CA GLU A 175 9.41 21.30 -17.04
C GLU A 175 10.38 21.27 -18.22
N TYR A 176 10.73 20.09 -18.71
CA TYR A 176 11.62 19.95 -19.86
C TYR A 176 11.02 20.56 -21.14
N ILE A 177 9.74 20.30 -21.41
CA ILE A 177 9.01 20.86 -22.56
C ILE A 177 8.96 22.39 -22.47
N THR A 178 8.67 22.90 -21.28
CA THR A 178 8.58 24.34 -21.02
C THR A 178 9.94 25.03 -21.16
N LYS A 179 11.01 24.46 -20.58
CA LYS A 179 12.38 25.01 -20.65
C LYS A 179 12.96 25.01 -22.07
N ARG A 180 12.61 24.04 -22.90
CA ARG A 180 13.09 23.96 -24.30
C ARG A 180 12.22 24.74 -25.30
N ASN A 181 11.17 25.44 -24.85
CA ASN A 181 10.23 26.14 -25.72
C ASN A 181 9.64 25.24 -26.84
N LEU A 182 9.57 23.92 -26.60
CA LEU A 182 9.10 22.95 -27.60
C LEU A 182 7.63 23.15 -27.94
N GLY A 183 6.84 23.70 -27.00
CA GLY A 183 5.46 24.14 -27.27
C GLY A 183 5.37 25.33 -28.24
N ALA A 184 6.38 26.21 -28.27
CA ALA A 184 6.48 27.31 -29.22
C ALA A 184 7.08 26.88 -30.58
N MET A 185 7.82 25.77 -30.64
CA MET A 185 8.28 25.18 -31.90
C MET A 185 7.18 24.39 -32.64
N LEU A 186 6.02 24.14 -32.01
CA LEU A 186 4.87 23.48 -32.62
C LEU A 186 3.89 24.44 -33.32
N HIS A 187 4.12 25.75 -33.27
CA HIS A 187 3.50 26.73 -34.16
C HIS A 187 4.57 27.76 -34.54
N PRO A 188 4.98 27.88 -35.82
CA PRO A 188 4.06 28.24 -36.91
C PRO A 188 4.49 27.72 -38.32
N THR A 189 3.77 26.77 -38.92
CA THR A 189 3.78 26.60 -40.38
C THR A 189 2.52 25.87 -40.86
N GLY A 190 1.59 26.65 -41.43
CA GLY A 190 0.61 26.13 -42.40
C GLY A 190 -0.77 25.79 -41.84
N GLY A 191 -1.73 26.68 -42.11
CA GLY A 191 -3.10 26.30 -42.47
C GLY A 191 -4.00 25.71 -41.39
N GLN A 192 -4.96 26.52 -40.95
CA GLN A 192 -6.24 26.02 -40.43
C GLN A 192 -6.76 24.84 -41.28
N LYS A 193 -7.24 23.78 -40.60
CA LYS A 193 -8.04 22.63 -41.10
C LYS A 193 -7.34 21.26 -41.28
N VAL A 194 -6.57 20.74 -40.33
CA VAL A 194 -6.30 19.26 -40.27
C VAL A 194 -6.32 18.66 -38.84
N TYR A 195 -6.54 19.44 -37.78
CA TYR A 195 -6.37 19.00 -36.37
C TYR A 195 -7.44 18.07 -35.77
N LEU A 196 -8.20 17.33 -36.57
CA LEU A 196 -9.11 16.29 -36.05
C LEU A 196 -8.66 14.85 -36.39
N ALA A 197 -7.67 14.68 -37.28
CA ALA A 197 -7.19 13.33 -37.66
C ALA A 197 -5.87 12.92 -36.98
N GLU A 198 -5.05 13.84 -36.51
CA GLU A 198 -3.71 13.53 -36.00
C GLU A 198 -3.63 13.15 -34.51
N SER A 199 -4.72 13.32 -33.74
CA SER A 199 -4.74 12.88 -32.33
C SER A 199 -4.66 11.36 -32.17
N LYS A 200 -4.85 10.57 -33.24
CA LYS A 200 -4.62 9.12 -33.23
C LYS A 200 -3.22 8.70 -33.70
N VAL A 201 -2.49 9.56 -34.42
CA VAL A 201 -1.19 9.21 -35.02
C VAL A 201 -0.03 9.47 -34.05
N VAL A 202 -0.14 10.49 -33.19
CA VAL A 202 0.86 10.79 -32.14
C VAL A 202 0.98 9.67 -31.09
N TRP A 203 -0.09 8.89 -30.89
CA TRP A 203 -0.05 7.67 -30.07
C TRP A 203 0.76 6.52 -30.70
N ARG A 204 0.92 6.48 -32.03
CA ARG A 204 1.71 5.45 -32.72
C ARG A 204 3.19 5.81 -32.88
N THR A 205 3.53 7.08 -33.06
CA THR A 205 4.93 7.51 -33.25
C THR A 205 5.74 7.60 -31.94
N SER A 206 5.09 7.84 -30.80
CA SER A 206 5.75 7.81 -29.49
C SER A 206 6.31 6.43 -29.12
N GLY A 207 5.73 5.34 -29.65
CA GLY A 207 6.29 3.98 -29.51
C GLY A 207 7.53 3.71 -30.36
N LEU A 208 7.68 4.37 -31.51
CA LEU A 208 8.83 4.19 -32.41
C LEU A 208 10.06 4.99 -31.96
N VAL A 209 9.85 6.17 -31.37
CA VAL A 209 10.95 6.96 -30.78
C VAL A 209 11.49 6.24 -29.53
N GLN A 210 10.62 5.63 -28.72
CA GLN A 210 11.05 4.90 -27.52
C GLN A 210 11.85 3.64 -27.85
N ARG A 211 11.50 2.90 -28.93
CA ARG A 211 12.30 1.75 -29.40
C ARG A 211 13.70 2.11 -29.94
N LYS A 212 13.91 3.33 -30.43
CA LYS A 212 15.24 3.76 -30.90
C LYS A 212 16.19 4.13 -29.76
N PHE A 213 15.68 4.54 -28.61
CA PHE A 213 16.51 4.83 -27.43
C PHE A 213 16.86 3.58 -26.62
N ASP A 214 16.00 2.55 -26.65
CA ASP A 214 16.27 1.27 -25.96
C ASP A 214 17.28 0.37 -26.69
N ASN A 215 17.65 0.69 -27.95
CA ASN A 215 18.64 -0.07 -28.74
C ASN A 215 20.05 0.58 -28.77
N ILE A 216 20.29 1.62 -27.96
CA ILE A 216 21.59 2.33 -27.90
C ILE A 216 22.30 2.11 -26.55
N ASN A 217 21.76 1.31 -25.64
CA ASN A 217 22.43 0.90 -24.40
C ASN A 217 22.35 -0.61 -24.17
#